data_AF-A0A951K6K3-F1
#
_entry.id   AF-A0A951K6K3-F1
#
_cell.length_a   1.000
_cell.length_b   1.000
_cell.length_c   1.000
_cell.angle_alpha   90.00
_cell.angle_beta   90.00
_cell.angle_gamma   90.00
#
_symmetry.space_group_name_H-M   'P 1'
#
loop_
_entity.id
_entity.type
_entity.pdbx_description
1 polymer ?
#
loop_
_entity_poly.entity_id
_entity_poly.type
_entity_poly.pdbx_seq_one_letter_code
_entity_poly.pdbx_strand_id
1 'polypeptide(L)' 'MHDPDSGTSWDLATGRGLEGPLAADALRPRPAFTSFPDDYRTFFPDGRIWPDGAGGSA' A
#
# COMPACT_ATOMS: atom_id res chain seq x y z
N MET A 1 3.09 -0.09 9.58
CA MET A 1 2.53 -1.22 8.82
C MET A 1 3.63 -2.23 8.59
N HIS A 2 3.39 -3.50 8.91
CA HIS A 2 4.38 -4.56 8.67
C HIS A 2 4.29 -5.04 7.22
N ASP A 3 5.41 -5.02 6.51
CA ASP A 3 5.55 -5.60 5.17
C ASP A 3 6.20 -6.99 5.29
N PRO A 4 5.45 -8.08 5.02
CA PRO A 4 5.97 -9.44 5.16
C PRO A 4 7.04 -9.78 4.12
N ASP A 5 7.07 -9.11 2.97
CA ASP A 5 8.01 -9.43 1.89
C ASP A 5 9.42 -8.95 2.23
N SER A 6 9.54 -7.72 2.74
CA SER A 6 10.81 -7.16 3.20
C SER A 6 11.13 -7.43 4.68
N GLY A 7 10.13 -7.87 5.46
CA GLY A 7 10.21 -7.97 6.91
C GLY A 7 10.35 -6.61 7.62
N THR A 8 10.11 -5.49 6.92
CA THR A 8 10.26 -4.14 7.47
C THR A 8 8.92 -3.59 7.93
N SER A 9 8.91 -2.94 9.08
CA SER A 9 7.77 -2.15 9.54
C SER A 9 7.95 -0.69 9.12
N TRP A 10 6.92 -0.12 8.49
CA TRP A 10 6.96 1.22 7.90
C TRP A 10 6.01 2.21 8.59
N ASP A 11 6.42 3.47 8.70
CA ASP A 11 5.52 4.61 8.92
C ASP A 11 4.84 4.96 7.58
N LEU A 12 3.51 4.83 7.53
CA LEU A 12 2.74 5.06 6.30
C LEU A 12 2.65 6.54 5.90
N ALA A 13 2.77 7.46 6.85
CA ALA A 13 2.67 8.88 6.58
C ALA A 13 3.96 9.42 5.95
N THR A 14 5.12 8.92 6.40
CA THR A 14 6.43 9.43 5.99
C THR A 14 7.20 8.50 5.06
N GLY A 15 6.81 7.22 4.98
CA GLY A 15 7.54 6.18 4.25
C GLY A 15 8.83 5.73 4.96
N ARG A 16 9.06 6.11 6.21
CA ARG A 16 10.28 5.77 6.96
C ARG A 16 10.24 4.32 7.47
N GLY A 17 11.35 3.61 7.32
CA GLY A 17 11.57 2.33 7.98
C GLY A 17 11.67 2.50 9.49
N LEU A 18 10.91 1.72 10.24
CA LEU A 18 10.89 1.78 11.71
C LEU A 18 11.69 0.62 12.31
N GLU A 19 11.47 -0.58 11.79
CA GLU A 19 12.07 -1.83 12.30
C GLU A 19 12.29 -2.80 11.14
N GLY A 20 13.27 -3.68 11.26
CA GLY A 20 13.61 -4.68 10.24
C GLY A 20 14.75 -4.27 9.32
N PRO A 21 14.98 -5.02 8.22
CA PRO A 21 16.17 -4.87 7.37
C PRO A 21 16.37 -3.47 6.78
N LEU A 22 15.29 -2.69 6.59
CA LEU A 22 15.32 -1.36 5.97
C LEU A 22 15.00 -0.23 6.96
N ALA A 23 15.21 -0.43 8.27
CA ALA A 23 14.88 0.56 9.30
C ALA A 23 15.66 1.90 9.20
N ALA A 24 16.80 1.91 8.51
CA ALA A 24 17.57 3.12 8.25
C ALA A 24 17.12 3.87 6.99
N ASP A 25 16.23 3.28 6.19
CA ASP A 25 15.83 3.78 4.88
C ASP A 25 14.49 4.55 4.92
N ALA A 26 14.23 5.29 3.84
CA ALA A 26 12.95 5.93 3.59
C ALA A 26 12.51 5.67 2.15
N LEU A 27 11.24 5.32 1.98
CA LEU A 27 10.62 5.15 0.67
C LEU A 27 10.51 6.50 -0.04
N ARG A 28 10.66 6.50 -1.36
CA ARG A 28 10.39 7.68 -2.18
C ARG A 28 8.88 7.92 -2.24
N PRO A 29 8.36 9.07 -1.77
CA PRO A 29 6.93 9.34 -1.82
C PRO A 29 6.45 9.41 -3.27
N ARG A 30 5.25 8.87 -3.51
CA ARG A 30 4.56 8.94 -4.80
C ARG A 30 3.22 9.65 -4.61
N PRO A 31 2.78 10.48 -5.56
CA PRO A 31 1.44 11.07 -5.52
C PRO A 31 0.39 9.96 -5.41
N ALA A 32 -0.52 10.14 -4.46
CA ALA A 32 -1.66 9.25 -4.24
C ALA A 32 -2.89 10.11 -3.90
N PHE A 33 -4.06 9.58 -4.20
CA PHE A 33 -5.34 10.17 -3.84
C PHE A 33 -6.33 9.04 -3.57
N THR A 34 -7.35 9.34 -2.77
CA THR A 34 -8.44 8.41 -2.50
C THR A 34 -9.49 8.53 -3.59
N SER A 35 -10.00 7.39 -4.06
CA SER A 35 -11.09 7.31 -5.04
C SER A 35 -12.09 6.26 -4.59
N PHE A 36 -13.36 6.43 -4.96
CA PHE A 36 -14.33 5.34 -4.87
C PHE A 36 -14.17 4.40 -6.07
N PRO A 37 -14.54 3.11 -5.94
CA PRO A 37 -14.40 2.13 -7.03
C PRO A 37 -15.13 2.53 -8.31
N ASP A 38 -16.31 3.15 -8.21
CA ASP A 38 -17.10 3.55 -9.38
C ASP A 38 -16.48 4.74 -10.13
N ASP A 39 -15.95 5.72 -9.39
CA ASP A 39 -15.17 6.83 -9.97
C ASP A 39 -13.89 6.29 -10.61
N TYR A 40 -13.19 5.39 -9.93
CA TYR A 40 -11.96 4.79 -10.46
C TYR A 40 -12.22 4.11 -11.81
N ARG A 41 -13.27 3.28 -11.91
CA ARG A 41 -13.63 2.60 -13.16
C ARG A 41 -14.06 3.57 -14.26
N THR A 42 -14.64 4.72 -13.89
CA THR A 42 -15.00 5.78 -14.85
C THR A 42 -13.76 6.39 -15.49
N PHE A 43 -12.71 6.69 -14.71
CA PHE A 43 -11.49 7.32 -15.22
C PHE A 43 -10.44 6.33 -15.74
N PHE A 44 -10.48 5.08 -15.29
CA PHE A 44 -9.53 4.01 -15.64
C PHE A 44 -10.29 2.73 -16.04
N PRO A 45 -10.94 2.71 -17.22
CA PRO A 45 -11.80 1.59 -17.62
C PRO A 45 -11.05 0.25 -17.80
N ASP A 46 -9.78 0.30 -18.20
CA ASP A 46 -8.89 -0.87 -18.29
C ASP A 46 -8.11 -1.14 -16.98
N GLY A 47 -8.28 -0.27 -15.99
CA GLY A 47 -7.66 -0.38 -14.68
C GLY A 47 -8.17 -1.61 -13.94
N ARG A 48 -7.29 -2.24 -13.17
CA ARG A 48 -7.62 -3.40 -12.35
C ARG A 48 -7.53 -3.04 -10.89
N ILE A 49 -8.56 -3.37 -10.13
CA ILE A 49 -8.57 -3.27 -8.68
C ILE A 49 -7.97 -4.55 -8.13
N TRP A 50 -6.94 -4.43 -7.30
CA TRP A 50 -6.38 -5.58 -6.61
C TRP A 50 -7.44 -6.16 -5.66
N PRO A 51 -7.66 -7.48 -5.65
CA PRO A 51 -8.68 -8.07 -4.80
C PRO A 51 -8.37 -7.83 -3.33
N ASP A 52 -9.39 -7.51 -2.53
CA ASP A 52 -9.25 -7.48 -1.08
C ASP A 52 -8.86 -8.89 -0.60
N GLY A 53 -7.78 -8.98 0.17
CA GLY A 53 -7.22 -10.24 0.69
C GLY A 53 -8.07 -10.89 1.78
N ALA A 54 -9.38 -11.09 1.56
CA ALA A 54 -10.25 -11.87 2.45
C ALA A 54 -9.99 -13.37 2.26
N GLY A 55 -8.82 -13.82 2.73
CA GLY A 55 -8.50 -15.22 3.00
C GLY A 55 -8.53 -15.53 4.51
N GLY A 56 -9.41 -14.89 5.27
CA GLY A 56 -9.55 -15.08 6.72
C GLY A 56 -11.01 -15.04 7.18
N SER A 57 -11.51 -16.20 7.57
CA SER A 57 -12.77 -16.52 8.29
C SER A 57 -14.11 -16.15 7.63
N ALA A 58 -14.77 -17.18 7.09
CA ALA A 58 -16.13 -17.57 7.47
C ALA A 58 -16.08 -18.99 8.04
#